data_AF-A0A838TN42-F1
#
_entry.id   AF-A0A838TN42-F1
#
_cell.length_a   1.000
_cell.length_b   1.000
_cell.length_c   1.000
_cell.angle_alpha   90.00
_cell.angle_beta   90.00
_cell.angle_gamma   90.00
#
_symmetry.space_group_name_H-M   'P 1'
#
loop_
_entity.id
_entity.type
_entity.pdbx_description
1 polymer ?
#
loop_
_entity_poly.entity_id
_entity_poly.type
_entity_poly.pdbx_seq_one_letter_code
_entity_poly.pdbx_strand_id
1 'polypeptide(L)'
;MNKRILFILLLIITLGIAGYYLYTTQTARTVEMGGAIMTSDQDAVTNLTQSSEHNLFLDALESTGMIDTLRSNSSYTLFAPTDEAFAKLPDATLEAIVTNDELLIKTLSYHVIAGIYTSADLSDGMKLVTITGKELRVTKRDNKWYLNDTAEITTLDVPSSDSVIHSIDTVLLN
;
A
#
# COMPACT_ATOMS: atom_id res chain seq x y z
N MET A 1 17.22 30.33 51.00
CA MET A 1 16.82 29.63 49.77
C MET A 1 17.95 29.79 48.76
N ASN A 2 18.73 28.73 48.55
CA ASN A 2 20.06 28.83 47.97
C ASN A 2 19.96 28.95 46.45
N LYS A 3 20.48 30.05 45.88
CA LYS A 3 20.44 30.34 44.43
C LYS A 3 20.97 29.21 43.54
N ARG A 4 21.76 28.28 44.11
CA ARG A 4 22.28 27.08 43.45
C ARG A 4 21.23 25.99 43.18
N ILE A 5 20.19 25.88 44.01
CA ILE A 5 19.13 24.86 43.86
C ILE A 5 18.14 25.27 42.75
N LEU A 6 17.89 26.57 42.61
CA LEU A 6 17.00 27.11 41.58
C LEU A 6 17.54 26.89 40.16
N PHE A 7 18.86 26.97 39.97
CA PHE A 7 19.49 26.76 38.66
C PHE A 7 19.48 25.29 38.20
N ILE A 8 19.59 24.33 39.12
CA ILE A 8 19.60 22.91 38.78
C ILE A 8 18.19 22.43 38.38
N LEU A 9 17.14 22.93 39.04
CA LEU A 9 15.75 22.62 38.65
C LEU A 9 15.37 23.20 37.29
N LEU A 10 15.85 24.39 36.95
CA LEU A 10 15.54 25.05 35.68
C LEU A 10 16.23 24.35 34.49
N LEU A 11 17.40 23.75 34.71
CA LEU A 11 18.15 23.01 33.69
C LEU A 11 17.55 21.63 33.39
N ILE A 12 16.94 20.98 34.40
CA ILE A 12 16.25 19.69 34.22
C ILE A 12 14.93 19.88 33.46
N ILE A 13 14.21 20.98 33.71
CA ILE A 13 12.95 21.28 33.01
C ILE A 13 13.20 21.59 31.52
N THR A 14 14.26 22.34 31.18
CA THR A 14 14.57 22.63 29.77
C THR A 14 15.09 21.41 29.00
N LEU A 15 15.85 20.51 29.65
CA LEU A 15 16.26 19.23 29.05
C LEU A 15 15.09 18.27 28.84
N GLY A 16 14.12 18.23 29.77
CA GLY A 16 12.89 17.45 29.59
C GLY A 16 12.02 17.97 28.44
N ILE A 17 11.92 19.29 28.28
CA ILE A 17 11.19 19.95 27.20
C ILE A 17 11.91 19.77 25.85
N ALA A 18 13.24 19.92 25.80
CA ALA A 18 14.03 19.64 24.58
C ALA A 18 13.96 18.16 24.19
N GLY A 19 14.01 17.25 25.16
CA GLY A 19 13.76 15.82 24.95
C GLY A 19 12.38 15.57 24.35
N TYR A 20 11.33 16.25 24.84
CA TYR A 20 9.98 16.17 24.30
C TYR A 20 9.89 16.67 22.85
N TYR A 21 10.59 17.76 22.51
CA TYR A 21 10.64 18.28 21.14
C TYR A 21 11.49 17.45 20.17
N LEU A 22 12.40 16.60 20.66
CA LEU A 22 13.18 15.68 19.83
C LEU A 22 12.47 14.36 19.52
N TYR A 23 11.40 14.02 20.25
CA TYR A 23 10.65 12.78 20.01
C TYR A 23 9.73 12.81 18.78
N THR A 24 9.47 13.99 18.18
CA THR A 24 8.49 14.09 17.08
C THR A 24 9.11 14.09 15.68
N THR A 25 10.36 13.63 15.52
CA THR A 25 10.91 13.35 14.18
C THR A 25 11.29 11.88 14.07
N GLN A 26 10.30 11.01 14.30
CA GLN A 26 10.32 9.71 13.64
C GLN A 26 10.06 10.00 12.16
N THR A 27 11.12 9.91 11.35
CA THR A 27 11.03 9.97 9.89
C THR A 27 10.13 8.83 9.42
N ALA A 28 8.84 9.13 9.24
CA ALA A 28 7.95 8.29 8.46
C ALA A 28 8.63 8.04 7.12
N ARG A 29 8.74 6.77 6.70
CA ARG A 29 9.23 6.44 5.37
C ARG A 29 8.24 7.03 4.39
N THR A 30 8.64 8.05 3.66
CA THR A 30 7.80 8.70 2.66
C THR A 30 8.14 8.17 1.28
N VAL A 31 7.14 7.67 0.57
CA VAL A 31 7.28 7.23 -0.84
C VAL A 31 6.35 8.06 -1.69
N GLU A 32 6.83 8.54 -2.85
CA GLU A 32 5.97 9.23 -3.82
C GLU A 32 5.24 8.21 -4.69
N MET A 33 3.91 8.35 -4.81
CA MET A 33 3.07 7.55 -5.72
C MET A 33 2.02 8.46 -6.37
N GLY A 34 2.03 8.58 -7.69
CA GLY A 34 1.07 9.40 -8.44
C GLY A 34 1.05 10.89 -8.04
N GLY A 35 2.22 11.43 -7.66
CA GLY A 35 2.40 12.85 -7.31
C GLY A 35 2.15 13.22 -5.84
N ALA A 36 1.81 12.25 -4.98
CA ALA A 36 1.61 12.48 -3.55
C ALA A 36 2.65 11.76 -2.69
N ILE A 37 3.00 12.38 -1.56
CA ILE A 37 3.84 11.80 -0.52
C ILE A 37 2.98 10.89 0.35
N MET A 38 3.24 9.59 0.29
CA MET A 38 2.56 8.58 1.11
C MET A 38 3.25 8.46 2.47
N THR A 39 2.46 8.38 3.54
CA THR A 39 2.98 8.22 4.90
C THR A 39 2.46 6.95 5.55
N SER A 40 3.27 6.38 6.44
CA SER A 40 2.91 5.20 7.24
C SER A 40 1.79 5.45 8.26
N ASP A 41 1.37 6.71 8.44
CA ASP A 41 0.39 7.09 9.45
C ASP A 41 -1.07 6.91 8.96
N GLN A 42 -1.26 6.74 7.65
CA GLN A 42 -2.57 6.56 7.02
C GLN A 42 -2.79 5.09 6.61
N ASP A 43 -4.04 4.65 6.52
CA ASP A 43 -4.40 3.32 5.99
C ASP A 43 -4.21 3.24 4.46
N ALA A 44 -4.18 2.03 3.91
CA ALA A 44 -3.96 1.80 2.48
C ALA A 44 -4.95 2.55 1.58
N VAL A 45 -6.24 2.52 1.96
CA VAL A 45 -7.29 3.16 1.16
C VAL A 45 -7.09 4.67 1.19
N THR A 46 -6.82 5.25 2.35
CA THR A 46 -6.53 6.67 2.48
C THR A 46 -5.29 7.08 1.66
N ASN A 47 -4.20 6.31 1.69
CA ASN A 47 -3.04 6.58 0.85
C ASN A 47 -3.37 6.52 -0.65
N LEU A 48 -4.15 5.51 -1.09
CA LEU A 48 -4.57 5.42 -2.48
C LEU A 48 -5.40 6.63 -2.93
N THR A 49 -6.26 7.20 -2.07
CA THR A 49 -7.05 8.40 -2.42
C THR A 49 -6.21 9.66 -2.67
N GLN A 50 -4.96 9.66 -2.20
CA GLN A 50 -4.02 10.75 -2.48
C GLN A 50 -3.29 10.57 -3.82
N SER A 51 -3.33 9.36 -4.40
CA SER A 51 -2.72 9.07 -5.69
C SER A 51 -3.68 9.41 -6.82
N SER A 52 -3.21 10.22 -7.78
CA SER A 52 -4.00 10.55 -8.98
C SER A 52 -4.10 9.41 -10.01
N GLU A 53 -3.45 8.27 -9.76
CA GLU A 53 -3.29 7.17 -10.73
C GLU A 53 -4.12 5.93 -10.36
N HIS A 54 -4.90 5.93 -9.29
CA HIS A 54 -5.63 4.74 -8.79
C HIS A 54 -7.13 4.97 -8.61
N ASN A 55 -7.71 5.93 -9.34
CA ASN A 55 -9.11 6.34 -9.15
C ASN A 55 -10.06 5.21 -9.52
N LEU A 56 -9.83 4.52 -10.64
CA LEU A 56 -10.69 3.43 -11.10
C LEU A 56 -10.68 2.24 -10.13
N PHE A 57 -9.53 1.97 -9.53
CA PHE A 57 -9.41 0.94 -8.50
C PHE A 57 -10.18 1.30 -7.23
N LEU A 58 -10.11 2.55 -6.80
CA LEU A 58 -10.86 3.06 -5.64
C LEU A 58 -12.36 3.02 -5.89
N ASP A 59 -12.83 3.49 -7.05
CA ASP A 59 -14.24 3.44 -7.44
C ASP A 59 -14.77 1.99 -7.42
N ALA A 60 -13.95 1.04 -7.90
CA ALA A 60 -14.28 -0.37 -7.84
C ALA A 60 -14.41 -0.88 -6.38
N LEU A 61 -13.45 -0.55 -5.51
CA LEU A 61 -13.49 -0.92 -4.09
C LEU A 61 -14.70 -0.31 -3.35
N GLU A 62 -15.07 0.93 -3.67
CA GLU A 62 -16.25 1.61 -3.14
C GLU A 62 -17.52 0.91 -3.58
N SER A 63 -17.65 0.63 -4.89
CA SER A 63 -18.85 0.01 -5.47
C SER A 63 -19.14 -1.38 -4.90
N THR A 64 -18.10 -2.15 -4.55
CA THR A 64 -18.23 -3.50 -4.01
C THR A 64 -18.25 -3.55 -2.48
N GLY A 65 -18.08 -2.42 -1.79
CA GLY A 65 -17.95 -2.38 -0.32
C GLY A 65 -16.70 -3.08 0.22
N MET A 66 -15.65 -3.24 -0.60
CA MET A 66 -14.42 -3.93 -0.18
C MET A 66 -13.55 -3.06 0.74
N ILE A 67 -13.77 -1.75 0.78
CA ILE A 67 -13.06 -0.82 1.69
C ILE A 67 -13.15 -1.29 3.14
N ASP A 68 -14.34 -1.70 3.60
CA ASP A 68 -14.52 -2.15 4.97
C ASP A 68 -13.78 -3.47 5.24
N THR A 69 -13.72 -4.34 4.22
CA THR A 69 -12.96 -5.59 4.29
C THR A 69 -11.46 -5.31 4.40
N LEU A 70 -10.92 -4.39 3.59
CA LEU A 70 -9.51 -4.00 3.65
C LEU A 70 -9.16 -3.39 5.01
N ARG A 71 -9.98 -2.45 5.51
CA ARG A 71 -9.78 -1.82 6.83
C ARG A 71 -9.92 -2.78 8.01
N SER A 72 -10.67 -3.86 7.86
CA SER A 72 -10.82 -4.88 8.91
C SER A 72 -9.60 -5.80 9.05
N ASN A 73 -8.77 -5.93 8.01
CA ASN A 73 -7.60 -6.79 7.99
C ASN A 73 -6.39 -6.03 8.54
N SER A 74 -5.77 -6.55 9.60
CA SER A 74 -4.69 -5.83 10.30
C SER A 74 -3.30 -5.95 9.66
N SER A 75 -3.12 -6.75 8.60
CA SER A 75 -1.84 -6.89 7.89
C SER A 75 -2.03 -7.54 6.51
N TYR A 76 -1.88 -6.77 5.45
CA TYR A 76 -1.94 -7.28 4.08
C TYR A 76 -0.99 -6.53 3.14
N THR A 77 -0.71 -7.15 1.99
CA THR A 77 -0.01 -6.51 0.88
C THR A 77 -1.00 -6.31 -0.25
N LEU A 78 -1.08 -5.09 -0.74
CA LEU A 78 -2.02 -4.70 -1.79
C LEU A 78 -1.26 -4.40 -3.08
N PHE A 79 -1.57 -5.14 -4.13
CA PHE A 79 -1.09 -4.84 -5.47
C PHE A 79 -2.11 -3.94 -6.17
N ALA A 80 -1.93 -2.63 -6.14
CA ALA A 80 -2.91 -1.69 -6.67
C ALA A 80 -2.66 -1.43 -8.17
N PRO A 81 -3.57 -1.85 -9.08
CA PRO A 81 -3.46 -1.51 -10.50
C PRO A 81 -3.70 -0.02 -10.71
N THR A 82 -2.88 0.60 -11.57
CA THR A 82 -3.08 2.00 -11.98
C THR A 82 -4.24 2.13 -12.97
N ASP A 83 -4.72 3.35 -13.17
CA ASP A 83 -5.76 3.66 -14.17
C ASP A 83 -5.29 3.27 -15.59
N GLU A 84 -3.99 3.37 -15.87
CA GLU A 84 -3.39 2.86 -17.11
C GLU A 84 -3.46 1.33 -17.23
N ALA A 85 -3.39 0.60 -16.11
CA ALA A 85 -3.55 -0.84 -16.10
C ALA A 85 -4.97 -1.26 -16.51
N PHE A 86 -5.98 -0.52 -16.05
CA PHE A 86 -7.37 -0.72 -16.50
C PHE A 86 -7.55 -0.36 -17.97
N ALA A 87 -6.90 0.71 -18.45
CA ALA A 87 -6.95 1.12 -19.85
C ALA A 87 -6.31 0.10 -20.82
N LYS A 88 -5.43 -0.79 -20.34
CA LYS A 88 -4.85 -1.89 -21.13
C LYS A 88 -5.81 -3.07 -21.32
N LEU A 89 -6.88 -3.18 -20.54
CA LEU A 89 -7.84 -4.27 -20.68
C LEU A 89 -8.68 -4.09 -21.95
N PRO A 90 -9.01 -5.17 -22.67
CA PRO A 90 -10.01 -5.10 -23.72
C PRO A 90 -11.36 -4.64 -23.16
N ASP A 91 -12.05 -3.74 -23.86
CA ASP A 91 -13.34 -3.17 -23.42
C ASP A 91 -14.35 -4.26 -22.98
N ALA A 92 -14.43 -5.36 -23.74
CA ALA A 92 -15.31 -6.48 -23.42
C ALA A 92 -14.96 -7.18 -22.08
N THR A 93 -13.67 -7.23 -21.73
CA THR A 93 -13.22 -7.79 -20.45
C THR A 93 -13.52 -6.83 -19.31
N LEU A 94 -13.25 -5.53 -19.51
CA LEU A 94 -13.57 -4.52 -18.52
C LEU A 94 -15.07 -4.50 -18.23
N GLU A 95 -15.90 -4.49 -19.27
CA GLU A 95 -17.37 -4.54 -19.16
C GLU A 95 -17.84 -5.80 -18.42
N ALA A 96 -17.28 -6.97 -18.74
CA ALA A 96 -17.63 -8.22 -18.06
C ALA A 96 -17.29 -8.20 -16.56
N ILE A 97 -16.22 -7.50 -16.16
CA ILE A 97 -15.81 -7.37 -14.76
C ILE A 97 -16.71 -6.38 -14.04
N VAL A 98 -16.95 -5.19 -14.59
CA VAL A 98 -17.73 -4.13 -13.92
C VAL A 98 -19.24 -4.39 -13.89
N THR A 99 -19.76 -5.21 -14.79
CA THR A 99 -21.20 -5.57 -14.81
C THR A 99 -21.53 -6.74 -13.90
N ASN A 100 -20.52 -7.41 -13.34
CA ASN A 100 -20.69 -8.57 -12.48
C ASN A 100 -19.95 -8.39 -11.17
N ASP A 101 -20.68 -7.98 -10.13
CA ASP A 101 -20.16 -7.72 -8.79
C ASP A 101 -19.36 -8.91 -8.22
N GLU A 102 -19.74 -10.15 -8.50
CA GLU A 102 -19.02 -11.34 -8.04
C GLU A 102 -17.63 -11.44 -8.70
N LEU A 103 -17.56 -11.17 -10.01
CA LEU A 103 -16.29 -11.12 -10.73
C LEU A 103 -15.45 -9.92 -10.31
N LEU A 104 -16.05 -8.77 -10.06
CA LEU A 104 -15.36 -7.58 -9.59
C LEU A 104 -14.73 -7.83 -8.22
N ILE A 105 -15.51 -8.29 -7.23
CA ILE A 105 -15.03 -8.64 -5.89
C ILE A 105 -13.90 -9.66 -5.97
N LYS A 106 -14.06 -10.71 -6.80
CA LYS A 106 -13.04 -11.74 -6.97
C LYS A 106 -11.76 -11.19 -7.60
N THR A 107 -11.87 -10.27 -8.55
CA THR A 107 -10.73 -9.62 -9.20
C THR A 107 -10.00 -8.73 -8.20
N LEU A 108 -10.72 -7.87 -7.49
CA LEU A 108 -10.15 -7.01 -6.45
C LEU A 108 -9.49 -7.84 -5.34
N SER A 109 -10.11 -8.94 -4.92
CA SER A 109 -9.56 -9.85 -3.92
C SER A 109 -8.30 -10.58 -4.41
N TYR A 110 -8.14 -10.80 -5.71
CA TYR A 110 -6.95 -11.42 -6.28
C TYR A 110 -5.70 -10.52 -6.17
N HIS A 111 -5.89 -9.22 -5.94
CA HIS A 111 -4.82 -8.25 -5.74
C HIS A 111 -4.36 -8.15 -4.27
N VAL A 112 -5.00 -8.88 -3.35
CA VAL A 112 -4.72 -8.81 -1.91
C VAL A 112 -4.02 -10.09 -1.45
N ILE A 113 -2.86 -9.93 -0.81
CA ILE A 113 -2.11 -11.00 -0.15
C ILE A 113 -2.18 -10.81 1.37
N ALA A 114 -2.44 -11.88 2.11
CA ALA A 114 -2.35 -11.84 3.57
C ALA A 114 -0.89 -11.76 4.03
N GLY A 115 -0.59 -10.81 4.93
CA GLY A 115 0.77 -10.54 5.42
C GLY A 115 1.46 -9.38 4.71
N ILE A 116 2.55 -8.90 5.29
CA ILE A 116 3.35 -7.79 4.77
C ILE A 116 4.54 -8.34 3.99
N TYR A 117 4.60 -8.02 2.70
CA TYR A 117 5.70 -8.37 1.80
C TYR A 117 6.26 -7.09 1.19
N THR A 118 7.46 -6.70 1.61
CA THR A 118 8.21 -5.59 1.01
C THR A 118 9.05 -6.10 -0.16
N SER A 119 9.62 -5.20 -0.97
CA SER A 119 10.52 -5.54 -2.06
C SER A 119 11.76 -6.31 -1.59
N ALA A 120 12.15 -6.17 -0.32
CA ALA A 120 13.23 -6.92 0.30
C ALA A 120 12.85 -8.38 0.60
N ASP A 121 11.55 -8.67 0.76
CA ASP A 121 11.02 -10.01 0.99
C ASP A 121 10.75 -10.77 -0.32
N LEU A 122 10.65 -10.03 -1.44
CA LEU A 122 10.44 -10.61 -2.76
C LEU A 122 11.68 -11.37 -3.25
N SER A 123 11.45 -12.57 -3.78
CA SER A 123 12.47 -13.39 -4.42
C SER A 123 12.00 -13.93 -5.77
N ASP A 124 12.94 -14.13 -6.70
CA ASP A 124 12.62 -14.65 -8.02
C ASP A 124 12.10 -16.10 -7.92
N GLY A 125 10.95 -16.36 -8.54
CA GLY A 125 10.24 -17.64 -8.45
C GLY A 125 9.38 -17.82 -7.20
N MET A 126 9.29 -16.81 -6.32
CA MET A 126 8.43 -16.85 -5.15
C MET A 126 6.95 -16.98 -5.55
N LYS A 127 6.18 -17.65 -4.70
CA LYS A 127 4.73 -17.75 -4.83
C LYS A 127 4.05 -17.08 -3.65
N LEU A 128 3.15 -16.15 -3.94
CA LEU A 128 2.32 -15.48 -2.95
C LEU A 128 0.90 -16.01 -3.05
N VAL A 129 0.30 -16.40 -1.93
CA VAL A 129 -1.09 -16.89 -1.91
C VAL A 129 -2.03 -15.72 -1.65
N THR A 130 -2.91 -15.44 -2.60
CA THR A 130 -3.94 -14.41 -2.49
C THR A 130 -5.02 -14.81 -1.50
N ILE A 131 -5.81 -13.84 -1.02
CA ILE A 131 -6.96 -14.13 -0.15
C ILE A 131 -8.03 -14.99 -0.86
N THR A 132 -8.00 -15.07 -2.19
CA THR A 132 -8.85 -15.99 -2.97
C THR A 132 -8.35 -17.45 -2.95
N GLY A 133 -7.19 -17.70 -2.34
CA GLY A 133 -6.54 -19.02 -2.25
C GLY A 133 -5.70 -19.38 -3.47
N LYS A 134 -5.64 -18.53 -4.50
CA LYS A 134 -4.82 -18.75 -5.70
C LYS A 134 -3.46 -18.09 -5.60
N GLU A 135 -2.49 -18.64 -6.32
CA GLU A 135 -1.10 -18.20 -6.28
C GLU A 135 -0.82 -17.07 -7.29
N LEU A 136 0.00 -16.10 -6.89
CA LEU A 136 0.72 -15.17 -7.75
C LEU A 136 2.19 -15.58 -7.81
N ARG A 137 2.72 -15.71 -9.02
CA ARG A 137 4.15 -15.98 -9.22
C ARG A 137 4.91 -14.66 -9.32
N VAL A 138 5.87 -14.45 -8.44
CA VAL A 138 6.81 -13.34 -8.49
C VAL A 138 8.01 -13.73 -9.34
N THR A 139 8.37 -12.88 -10.29
CA THR A 139 9.56 -13.06 -11.13
C THR A 139 10.37 -11.78 -11.22
N LYS A 140 11.68 -11.91 -11.42
CA LYS A 140 12.59 -10.78 -11.60
C LYS A 140 13.19 -10.78 -13.00
N ARG A 141 12.98 -9.70 -13.76
CA ARG A 141 13.58 -9.49 -15.09
C ARG A 141 14.10 -8.07 -15.20
N ASP A 142 15.31 -7.90 -15.69
CA ASP A 142 15.91 -6.57 -15.92
C ASP A 142 15.82 -5.63 -14.71
N ASN A 143 16.09 -6.17 -13.51
CA ASN A 143 15.95 -5.49 -12.20
C ASN A 143 14.54 -5.00 -11.84
N LYS A 144 13.51 -5.43 -12.56
CA LYS A 144 12.11 -5.16 -12.28
C LYS A 144 11.40 -6.41 -11.77
N TRP A 145 10.38 -6.21 -10.93
CA TRP A 145 9.55 -7.28 -10.41
C TRP A 145 8.27 -7.41 -11.24
N TYR A 146 7.88 -8.66 -11.50
CA TYR A 146 6.67 -8.99 -12.22
C TYR A 146 5.82 -10.00 -11.47
N LEU A 147 4.51 -9.85 -11.52
CA LEU A 147 3.52 -10.82 -11.06
C LEU A 147 2.96 -11.56 -12.27
N ASN A 148 2.86 -12.89 -12.16
CA ASN A 148 2.39 -13.80 -13.21
C ASN A 148 3.04 -13.56 -14.58
N ASP A 149 4.33 -13.17 -14.58
CA ASP A 149 5.13 -12.89 -15.77
C ASP A 149 4.65 -11.70 -16.64
N THR A 150 3.54 -11.03 -16.29
CA THR A 150 2.93 -9.97 -17.12
C THR A 150 2.79 -8.62 -16.42
N ALA A 151 2.39 -8.58 -15.15
CA ALA A 151 2.15 -7.33 -14.43
C ALA A 151 3.45 -6.81 -13.82
N GLU A 152 3.97 -5.70 -14.30
CA GLU A 152 5.14 -5.02 -13.72
C GLU A 152 4.74 -4.30 -12.44
N ILE A 153 5.56 -4.43 -11.39
CA ILE A 153 5.45 -3.57 -10.20
C ILE A 153 6.19 -2.27 -10.48
N THR A 154 5.44 -1.18 -10.67
CA THR A 154 5.96 0.14 -11.06
C THR A 154 6.42 0.97 -9.85
N THR A 155 5.70 0.85 -8.73
CA THR A 155 6.04 1.50 -7.47
C THR A 155 6.08 0.46 -6.37
N LEU A 156 7.22 0.38 -5.67
CA LEU A 156 7.46 -0.59 -4.61
C LEU A 156 7.37 0.08 -3.23
N ASP A 157 6.99 -0.71 -2.23
CA ASP A 157 7.14 -0.41 -0.80
C ASP A 157 6.43 0.86 -0.32
N VAL A 158 5.23 1.12 -0.81
CA VAL A 158 4.46 2.27 -0.34
C VAL A 158 3.89 1.92 1.04
N PRO A 159 4.34 2.61 2.10
CA PRO A 159 4.00 2.22 3.45
C PRO A 159 2.62 2.75 3.83
N SER A 160 1.85 1.90 4.49
CA SER A 160 0.59 2.26 5.15
C SER A 160 0.59 1.70 6.58
N SER A 161 -0.31 2.22 7.41
CA SER A 161 -0.43 1.81 8.82
C SER A 161 -0.88 0.36 9.00
N ASP A 162 -1.62 -0.18 8.03
CA ASP A 162 -2.23 -1.51 8.02
C ASP A 162 -1.59 -2.48 7.01
N SER A 163 -0.80 -1.95 6.07
CA SER A 163 -0.42 -2.68 4.86
C SER A 163 0.81 -2.10 4.16
N VAL A 164 1.26 -2.80 3.11
CA VAL A 164 2.20 -2.27 2.12
C VAL A 164 1.52 -2.31 0.76
N ILE A 165 1.58 -1.19 0.02
CA ILE A 165 1.05 -1.08 -1.32
C ILE A 165 2.20 -1.18 -2.33
N HIS A 166 1.95 -1.94 -3.40
CA HIS A 166 2.78 -1.98 -4.59
C HIS A 166 1.91 -1.61 -5.79
N SER A 167 2.27 -0.57 -6.54
CA SER A 167 1.53 -0.22 -7.76
C SER A 167 1.92 -1.15 -8.90
N ILE A 168 0.94 -1.58 -9.69
CA ILE A 168 1.16 -2.47 -10.83
C ILE A 168 0.59 -1.88 -12.13
N ASP A 169 1.22 -2.22 -13.25
CA ASP A 169 0.86 -1.68 -14.56
C ASP A 169 -0.18 -2.51 -15.34
N THR A 170 -0.63 -3.63 -14.77
CA THR A 170 -1.53 -4.58 -15.41
C THR A 170 -2.48 -5.17 -14.37
N VAL A 171 -3.78 -5.21 -14.66
CA VAL A 171 -4.78 -5.83 -13.76
C VAL A 171 -4.56 -7.34 -13.69
N LEU A 172 -4.48 -7.87 -12.47
CA LEU A 172 -4.36 -9.31 -12.23
C LEU A 172 -5.73 -9.97 -12.43
N LEU A 173 -5.82 -10.81 -13.47
CA LEU A 173 -7.00 -11.59 -13.78
C LEU A 173 -6.83 -13.04 -13.31
N ASN A 174 -7.93 -13.61 -12.86
CA ASN A 174 -7.98 -14.86 -12.13
C ASN A 174 -8.56 -16.04 -12.92
#